data_AF-A0A4Z0H425-F1
#
_entry.id   AF-A0A4Z0H425-F1
#
_cell.length_a   1.000
_cell.length_b   1.000
_cell.length_c   1.000
_cell.angle_alpha   90.00
_cell.angle_beta   90.00
_cell.angle_gamma   90.00
#
_symmetry.space_group_name_H-M   'P 1'
#
loop_
_entity.id
_entity.type
_entity.pdbx_description
1 polymer ?
#
loop_
_entity_poly.entity_id
_entity_poly.type
_entity_poly.pdbx_seq_one_letter_code
_entity_poly.pdbx_strand_id
1 'polypeptide(L)' 'MNIAATNLTRGVESRRYTLVMKLEALGYTEDRVGKQTKDMTLTELEQIYINVREQRNDL' A
#
# COMPACT_ATOMS: atom_id res chain seq x y z
N MET A 1 -6.41 7.87 27.90
CA MET A 1 -5.93 7.21 26.66
C MET A 1 -7.07 7.26 25.64
N ASN A 2 -6.90 7.90 24.48
CA ASN A 2 -7.99 8.09 23.52
C ASN A 2 -8.12 6.85 22.62
N ILE A 3 -9.11 6.00 22.91
CA ILE A 3 -9.35 4.71 22.25
C ILE A 3 -9.63 4.88 20.75
N ALA A 4 -10.26 5.99 20.35
CA ALA A 4 -10.59 6.27 18.95
C ALA A 4 -9.33 6.48 18.09
N ALA A 5 -8.33 7.20 18.61
CA ALA A 5 -7.06 7.40 17.93
C ALA A 5 -6.31 6.08 17.74
N THR A 6 -6.33 5.21 18.76
CA THR A 6 -5.71 3.87 18.69
C THR A 6 -6.36 2.98 17.63
N ASN A 7 -7.69 3.03 17.49
CA ASN A 7 -8.41 2.26 16.48
C ASN A 7 -8.16 2.77 15.07
N LEU A 8 -8.07 4.09 14.88
CA LEU A 8 -7.73 4.70 13.60
C LEU A 8 -6.33 4.27 13.14
N THR A 9 -5.32 4.36 14.01
CA THR A 9 -3.95 3.92 13.69
C THR A 9 -3.90 2.45 13.33
N ARG A 10 -4.62 1.57 14.05
CA ARG A 10 -4.69 0.14 13.72
C ARG A 10 -5.34 -0.11 12.36
N GLY A 11 -6.41 0.62 12.03
CA GLY A 11 -7.07 0.52 10.73
C GLY A 11 -6.16 0.93 9.58
N VAL A 12 -5.41 2.03 9.76
CA VAL A 12 -4.41 2.51 8.79
C VAL A 12 -3.31 1.48 8.58
N GLU A 13 -2.71 0.95 9.65
CA GLU A 13 -1.65 -0.06 9.53
C GLU A 13 -2.14 -1.36 8.90
N SER A 14 -3.34 -1.83 9.25
CA SER A 14 -3.93 -3.03 8.65
C SER A 14 -4.15 -2.86 7.15
N ARG A 15 -4.60 -1.68 6.72
CA ARG A 15 -4.80 -1.37 5.29
C ARG A 15 -3.48 -1.26 4.56
N ARG A 16 -2.48 -0.61 5.17
CA ARG A 16 -1.12 -0.49 4.65
C ARG A 16 -0.51 -1.87 4.41
N TYR A 17 -0.55 -2.74 5.43
CA TYR A 17 -0.06 -4.12 5.32
C TYR A 17 -0.74 -4.91 4.19
N THR A 18 -2.06 -4.78 4.07
CA THR A 18 -2.82 -5.44 2.99
C THR A 18 -2.38 -4.97 1.60
N LEU A 19 -2.12 -3.68 1.42
CA LEU A 19 -1.67 -3.14 0.14
C LEU A 19 -0.24 -3.55 -0.20
N VAL A 20 0.67 -3.61 0.79
CA VAL A 20 2.02 -4.13 0.58
C VAL A 20 1.96 -5.55 0.02
N MET A 21 1.23 -6.46 0.68
CA MET A 21 1.11 -7.85 0.21
C MET A 21 0.52 -7.95 -1.20
N LYS A 22 -0.50 -7.13 -1.52
CA LYS A 22 -1.12 -7.12 -2.84
C LYS A 22 -0.13 -6.64 -3.91
N LEU A 23 0.62 -5.59 -3.63
CA LEU A 23 1.60 -5.05 -4.58
C LEU A 23 2.76 -6.02 -4.80
N GLU A 24 3.27 -6.64 -3.73
CA GLU A 24 4.31 -7.67 -3.83
C GLU A 24 3.82 -8.88 -4.65
N ALA A 25 2.57 -9.32 -4.45
CA ALA A 25 1.97 -10.39 -5.25
C ALA A 25 1.78 -10.01 -6.74
N LEU A 26 1.73 -8.71 -7.05
CA LEU A 26 1.71 -8.19 -8.42
C LEU A 26 3.12 -7.99 -9.00
N GLY A 27 4.18 -8.31 -8.24
CA GLY A 27 5.58 -8.15 -8.62
C GLY A 27 6.14 -6.75 -8.35
N TYR A 28 5.40 -5.90 -7.63
CA TYR A 28 5.84 -4.56 -7.26
C TYR A 28 6.46 -4.60 -5.86
N THR A 29 7.79 -4.67 -5.80
CA THR A 29 8.58 -4.77 -4.54
C THR A 29 9.36 -3.49 -4.22
N GLU A 30 9.59 -2.65 -5.23
CA GLU A 30 10.41 -1.44 -5.14
C GLU A 30 9.90 -0.41 -6.15
N ASP A 31 9.99 0.88 -5.84
CA ASP A 31 9.73 1.93 -6.81
C ASP A 31 10.97 2.28 -7.67
N ARG A 32 10.79 3.23 -8.59
CA ARG A 32 11.82 3.67 -9.52
C ARG A 32 12.99 4.42 -8.86
N VAL A 33 12.86 4.84 -7.60
CA VAL A 33 13.90 5.58 -6.87
C VAL A 33 14.56 4.72 -5.78
N GLY A 34 14.24 3.42 -5.73
CA GLY A 34 14.87 2.49 -4.80
C GLY A 34 14.09 2.24 -3.51
N LYS A 35 12.91 2.85 -3.35
CA LYS A 35 12.11 2.73 -2.13
C LYS A 35 11.39 1.39 -2.12
N GLN A 36 11.61 0.61 -1.07
CA GLN A 36 10.93 -0.69 -0.90
C GLN A 36 9.44 -0.48 -0.64
N THR A 37 8.60 -1.35 -1.19
CA THR A 37 7.14 -1.26 -1.04
C THR A 37 6.69 -1.29 0.42
N LYS A 38 7.33 -2.11 1.26
CA LYS A 38 7.06 -2.17 2.71
C LYS A 38 7.32 -0.85 3.46
N ASP A 39 8.16 0.01 2.92
CA ASP A 39 8.57 1.29 3.52
C ASP A 39 7.74 2.47 3.00
N MET A 40 6.76 2.20 2.12
CA MET A 40 5.84 3.20 1.60
C MET A 40 4.72 3.53 2.58
N THR A 41 4.27 4.78 2.49
CA THR A 41 3.10 5.29 3.18
C THR A 41 1.83 4.70 2.58
N LEU A 42 0.73 4.73 3.34
CA LEU A 42 -0.56 4.24 2.86
C LEU A 42 -0.99 4.90 1.55
N THR A 43 -0.84 6.22 1.45
CA THR A 43 -1.25 6.99 0.25
C THR A 43 -0.44 6.60 -0.98
N GLU A 44 0.88 6.42 -0.84
CA GLU A 44 1.74 5.95 -1.95
C GLU A 44 1.28 4.56 -2.43
N LEU A 45 1.06 3.63 -1.49
CA LEU A 45 0.60 2.27 -1.80
C LEU A 45 -0.76 2.26 -2.50
N GLU A 46 -1.70 3.10 -2.08
CA GLU A 46 -3.02 3.22 -2.71
C GLU A 46 -2.90 3.71 -4.16
N GLN A 47 -2.09 4.74 -4.40
CA GLN A 47 -1.92 5.29 -5.73
C GLN A 47 -1.20 4.33 -6.68
N ILE A 48 -0.16 3.65 -6.19
CA ILE A 48 0.53 2.60 -6.96
C ILE A 48 -0.44 1.45 -7.28
N TYR A 49 -1.22 1.00 -6.30
CA TYR A 49 -2.17 -0.09 -6.51
C TYR A 49 -3.22 0.25 -7.57
N ILE A 50 -3.75 1.48 -7.56
CA ILE A 50 -4.67 1.96 -8.61
C ILE A 50 -3.96 1.89 -9.96
N ASN A 51 -2.77 2.49 -10.09
CA ASN A 51 -2.03 2.52 -11.35
C ASN A 51 -1.72 1.11 -11.90
N VAL A 52 -1.26 0.19 -11.05
CA VAL A 52 -0.96 -1.19 -11.44
C VAL A 52 -2.23 -1.95 -11.85
N ARG A 53 -3.35 -1.70 -11.18
CA ARG A 53 -4.63 -2.32 -11.54
C ARG A 53 -5.17 -1.83 -12.87
N GLU A 54 -5.15 -0.52 -13.12
CA GLU A 54 -5.62 0.04 -14.39
C GLU A 54 -4.76 -0.47 -15.56
N GLN A 55 -3.42 -0.46 -15.41
CA GLN A 55 -2.51 -1.00 -16.44
C GLN A 55 -2.76 -2.48 -16.77
N ARG A 56 -3.28 -3.27 -15.83
CA ARG A 56 -3.59 -4.69 -16.03
C ARG A 56 -5.01 -4.94 -16.56
N ASN A 57 -5.93 -4.01 -16.35
CA ASN A 57 -7.28 -4.08 -16.91
C ASN A 57 -7.32 -3.67 -18.39
N ASP A 58 -6.32 -2.92 -18.85
CA ASP A 58 -6.17 -2.49 -20.25
C ASP A 58 -5.47 -3.54 -21.15
N LEU A 59 -5.22 -4.75 -20.63
CA LEU A 59 -4.64 -5.91 -21.34
C LEU A 59 -5.69 -7.00 -21.58
#